data_AF-A0A2D7RJ02-F1
#
_entry.id   AF-A0A2D7RJ02-F1
#
_cell.length_a   1.000
_cell.length_b   1.000
_cell.length_c   1.000
_cell.angle_alpha   90.00
_cell.angle_beta   90.00
_cell.angle_gamma   90.00
#
_symmetry.space_group_name_H-M   'P 1'
#
loop_
_entity.id
_entity.type
_entity.pdbx_description
1 polymer ?
#
loop_
_entity_poly.entity_id
_entity_poly.type
_entity_poly.pdbx_seq_one_letter_code
_entity_poly.pdbx_strand_id
1 'polypeptide(L)' 'MDRATSNNIHISSTLGRHMNDKMFSFYMQTPAGFMLEFGYDGIQPDWDVHETTNSEAPSYWGHEFNMPEA' A
#
# COMPACT_ATOMS: atom_id res chain seq x y z
N MET A 1 -1.32 -2.51 11.52
CA MET A 1 -1.51 -3.91 11.10
C MET A 1 -2.15 -4.73 12.21
N ASP A 2 -1.60 -4.70 13.44
CA ASP A 2 -2.04 -5.54 14.56
C ASP A 2 -3.55 -5.60 14.78
N ARG A 3 -4.26 -4.46 14.82
CA ARG A 3 -5.72 -4.44 14.98
C ARG A 3 -6.46 -5.20 13.88
N ALA A 4 -5.99 -5.11 12.63
CA ALA A 4 -6.59 -5.83 11.51
C ALA A 4 -6.39 -7.35 11.69
N THR A 5 -5.16 -7.76 12.03
CA THR A 5 -4.83 -9.17 12.32
C THR A 5 -5.61 -9.71 13.51
N SER A 6 -5.70 -8.97 14.62
CA SER A 6 -6.48 -9.38 15.80
C SER A 6 -7.98 -9.52 15.54
N ASN A 7 -8.50 -8.85 14.50
CA ASN A 7 -9.90 -8.96 14.07
C ASN A 7 -10.10 -9.90 12.87
N ASN A 8 -9.09 -10.72 12.54
CA ASN A 8 -9.12 -11.66 11.41
C ASN A 8 -9.48 -11.00 10.06
N ILE A 9 -9.09 -9.74 9.87
CA ILE A 9 -9.22 -9.07 8.59
C ILE A 9 -8.14 -9.61 7.65
N HIS A 10 -8.54 -10.00 6.44
CA HIS A 10 -7.61 -10.49 5.42
C HIS A 10 -6.60 -9.40 5.04
N ILE A 11 -5.31 -9.73 5.14
CA ILE A 11 -4.21 -8.86 4.73
C ILE A 11 -3.88 -9.18 3.27
N SER A 12 -4.27 -8.29 2.37
CA SER A 12 -4.12 -8.47 0.93
C SER A 12 -2.71 -8.21 0.42
N SER A 13 -1.93 -7.40 1.14
CA SER A 13 -0.53 -7.14 0.81
C SER A 13 0.27 -6.90 2.08
N THR A 14 1.45 -7.50 2.18
CA THR A 14 2.36 -7.32 3.33
C THR A 14 2.82 -5.87 3.46
N LEU A 15 3.46 -5.55 4.59
CA LEU A 15 4.04 -4.22 4.79
C LEU A 15 5.12 -3.95 3.73
N GLY A 16 5.13 -2.77 3.13
CA GLY A 16 6.08 -2.40 2.09
C GLY A 16 6.26 -0.90 1.92
N ARG A 17 7.03 -0.52 0.90
CA ARG A 17 7.29 0.88 0.53
C ARG A 17 7.13 1.06 -0.97
N HIS A 18 6.18 1.90 -1.39
CA HIS A 18 5.98 2.25 -2.79
C HIS A 18 7.17 2.99 -3.40
N MET A 19 7.37 2.80 -4.72
CA MET A 19 8.38 3.54 -5.47
C MET A 19 7.95 4.96 -5.84
N ASN A 20 6.69 5.17 -6.22
CA ASN A 20 6.22 6.43 -6.78
C ASN A 20 6.01 7.51 -5.70
N ASP A 21 5.15 7.25 -4.72
CA ASP A 21 4.72 8.18 -3.67
C ASP A 21 5.48 7.97 -2.35
N LYS A 22 6.34 6.95 -2.30
CA LYS A 22 7.04 6.52 -1.09
C LYS A 22 6.07 6.22 0.05
N MET A 23 4.85 5.75 -0.19
CA MET A 23 3.98 5.35 0.91
C MET A 23 4.56 4.12 1.62
N PHE A 24 4.71 4.17 2.95
CA PHE A 24 4.96 2.99 3.77
C PHE A 24 3.61 2.45 4.24
N SER A 25 3.17 1.32 3.70
CA SER A 25 1.80 0.86 3.84
C SER A 25 1.66 -0.66 3.84
N PHE A 26 0.46 -1.12 4.16
CA PHE A 26 -0.03 -2.47 3.90
C PHE A 26 -1.47 -2.38 3.39
N TYR A 27 -1.98 -3.46 2.79
CA TYR A 27 -3.35 -3.53 2.29
C TYR A 27 -4.18 -4.54 3.05
N MET A 28 -5.44 -4.21 3.33
CA MET A 28 -6.40 -5.10 3.99
C MET A 28 -7.76 -5.08 3.28
N GLN A 29 -8.53 -6.15 3.39
CA GLN A 29 -9.86 -6.23 2.78
C GLN A 29 -10.90 -5.48 3.61
N THR A 30 -11.69 -4.63 2.95
CA THR A 30 -12.84 -3.96 3.58
C THR A 30 -14.07 -4.86 3.59
N PRO A 31 -15.09 -4.56 4.43
CA PRO A 31 -16.36 -5.29 4.40
C PRO A 31 -17.09 -5.25 3.05
N ALA A 32 -16.80 -4.26 2.20
CA ALA A 32 -17.36 -4.13 0.85
C ALA A 32 -16.56 -4.90 -0.21
N GLY A 33 -15.53 -5.64 0.18
CA GLY A 33 -14.75 -6.54 -0.69
C GLY A 33 -13.55 -5.91 -1.39
N PHE A 34 -13.44 -4.57 -1.45
CA PHE A 34 -12.26 -3.91 -2.02
C PHE A 34 -11.12 -3.78 -1.01
N MET A 35 -9.89 -3.61 -1.50
CA MET A 35 -8.69 -3.43 -0.67
C MET A 35 -8.54 -1.98 -0.22
N LEU A 36 -8.27 -1.76 1.06
CA LEU A 36 -7.90 -0.47 1.63
C LEU A 36 -6.39 -0.46 1.91
N GLU A 37 -5.71 0.56 1.38
CA GLU A 37 -4.34 0.89 1.79
C GLU A 37 -4.35 1.65 3.11
N PHE A 38 -3.55 1.22 4.08
CA PHE A 38 -3.31 1.97 5.30
C PHE A 38 -1.81 2.25 5.44
N GLY A 39 -1.42 3.51 5.29
CA GLY A 39 -0.03 3.91 5.20
C GLY A 39 0.32 5.24 5.87
N TYR A 40 1.61 5.54 5.90
CA TYR A 40 2.17 6.81 6.33
C TYR A 40 3.45 7.17 5.54
N ASP A 41 3.94 8.39 5.73
CA ASP A 41 5.21 8.90 5.17
C ASP A 41 5.25 8.98 3.62
N GLY A 42 4.09 9.19 3.01
CA GLY A 42 4.00 9.55 1.59
C GLY A 42 4.60 10.94 1.34
N ILE A 43 5.35 11.08 0.26
CA ILE A 43 5.96 12.37 -0.12
C ILE A 43 4.91 13.42 -0.43
N GLN A 44 5.26 14.68 -0.16
CA GLN A 44 4.52 15.85 -0.60
C GLN A 44 5.37 16.55 -1.67
N PRO A 45 5.13 16.28 -2.97
CA PRO A 45 5.93 16.91 -4.02
C PRO A 45 5.62 18.41 -4.09
N ASP A 46 6.63 19.20 -4.45
CA ASP A 46 6.42 20.57 -4.88
C ASP A 46 5.85 20.56 -6.30
N TRP A 47 4.58 20.93 -6.43
CA TRP A 47 3.84 20.87 -7.69
C TRP A 47 4.29 21.91 -8.71
N ASP A 48 5.03 22.95 -8.31
CA ASP A 48 5.53 23.96 -9.25
C ASP A 48 6.71 23.43 -10.09
N VAL A 49 7.42 22.40 -9.60
CA VAL A 49 8.59 21.81 -10.25
C VAL A 49 8.48 20.31 -10.50
N HIS A 50 7.35 19.69 -10.12
CA HIS A 50 7.16 18.25 -10.29
C HIS A 50 7.00 17.89 -11.77
N GLU A 51 7.78 16.90 -12.21
CA GLU A 51 7.63 16.28 -13.52
C GLU A 51 7.15 14.83 -13.38
N THR A 52 6.40 14.34 -14.36
CA THR A 52 5.94 12.95 -14.40
C THR A 52 7.13 12.00 -14.35
N THR A 53 7.11 11.09 -13.38
CA THR A 53 8.14 10.06 -13.24
C THR A 53 7.67 8.72 -13.79
N ASN A 54 8.62 7.83 -14.09
CA ASN A 54 8.35 6.43 -14.40
C ASN A 54 8.96 5.57 -13.29
N SER A 55 8.15 4.70 -12.68
CA SER A 55 8.62 3.75 -11.68
C SER A 55 8.77 2.37 -12.33
N GLU A 56 9.95 1.76 -12.20
CA GLU A 56 10.24 0.44 -12.79
C GLU A 56 9.47 -0.71 -12.13
N ALA A 57 8.99 -0.50 -10.90
CA ALA A 57 8.22 -1.44 -10.12
C ALA A 57 7.24 -0.68 -9.19
N PRO A 58 6.21 -1.36 -8.63
CA PRO A 58 5.29 -0.72 -7.69
C PRO A 58 5.94 -0.39 -6.34
N SER A 59 6.89 -1.22 -5.88
CA SER A 59 7.44 -1.17 -4.52
C SER A 59 8.95 -1.38 -4.51
N TYR A 60 9.64 -0.67 -3.61
CA TYR A 60 11.07 -0.90 -3.35
C TYR A 60 11.31 -2.26 -2.70
N TRP A 61 10.43 -2.64 -1.78
CA TRP A 61 10.43 -3.90 -1.04
C TRP A 61 9.05 -4.13 -0.44
N GLY A 62 8.77 -5.38 -0.05
CA GLY A 62 7.49 -5.75 0.55
C GLY A 62 6.34 -5.61 -0.44
N HIS A 63 5.13 -5.34 0.09
CA HIS A 63 3.89 -5.37 -0.69
C HIS A 63 3.71 -6.70 -1.46
N GLU A 64 3.99 -7.83 -0.80
CA GLU A 64 3.70 -9.14 -1.36
C GLU A 64 2.19 -9.38 -1.33
N PHE A 65 1.58 -9.50 -2.51
CA PHE A 65 0.13 -9.63 -2.63
C PHE A 65 -0.35 -11.06 -2.39
N ASN A 66 -1.31 -11.20 -1.47
CA ASN A 66 -2.09 -12.41 -1.26
C ASN A 66 -3.56 -12.09 -1.52
N MET A 67 -4.02 -12.39 -2.73
CA MET A 67 -5.40 -12.10 -3.13
C MET A 67 -6.38 -12.96 -2.33
N PRO A 68 -7.50 -12.40 -1.83
CA PRO A 68 -8.54 -13.20 -1.21
C PRO A 68 -9.13 -14.18 -2.23
N GLU A 69 -9.50 -15.38 -1.78
CA GLU A 69 -10.22 -16.34 -2.61
C GLU A 69 -11.55 -15.73 -3.08
N ALA A 70 -11.94 -16.06 -4.32
CA ALA A 70 -13.15 -15.55 -4.97
C ALA A 70 -14.43 -16.19 -4.43
#